data_AF-A0A538RXI4-F1
#
_entry.id   AF-A0A538RXI4-F1
#
_cell.length_a   1.000
_cell.length_b   1.000
_cell.length_c   1.000
_cell.angle_alpha   90.00
_cell.angle_beta   90.00
_cell.angle_gamma   90.00
#
_symmetry.space_group_name_H-M   'P 1'
#
loop_
_entity.id
_entity.type
_entity.pdbx_description
1 polymer ?
#
loop_
_entity_poly.entity_id
_entity_poly.type
_entity_poly.pdbx_seq_one_letter_code
_entity_poly.pdbx_strand_id
1 'polypeptide(L)'
;MMIAHYAQFVSNAYQTYLGRAPDTAGLNGWVAAMQNGLTDEQLEAKFLASAEYIVTHGGAGAGWVKGMYQALLNRTPSDAEVQSWVNALNQGLSPQTVAFGFAASRERETHRVEADYETFLGRTPSEAEVDSWVNSFANGLSNEGLVAGFLGSSEYYNDPVKGKGDNLDWVKAATRDELQRPATAAEINAALAALTPTNLTAVANLITHGVDHYFQFVTSAYQAYLGRAPDPNGLDSWVRAMQKGLTDEQLEAGFIAAPEYIANHGPGEGWVKGMYQDILHRTPNQAEVNGWVQALNAGVTPRAVAYGFAASAEREGLRVRGDYQTFLGRTSTQAEVDSWVNAFSTA
;
A
#
# COMPACT_ATOMS: atom_id res chain seq x y z
N MET A 1 2.47 -19.40 -3.69
CA MET A 1 3.53 -18.44 -3.33
C MET A 1 4.11 -18.76 -1.94
N MET A 2 3.28 -18.82 -0.89
CA MET A 2 3.69 -19.08 0.51
C MET A 2 4.56 -20.36 0.74
N ILE A 3 4.24 -21.50 0.11
CA ILE A 3 5.04 -22.74 0.26
C ILE A 3 6.46 -22.60 -0.29
N ALA A 4 6.61 -21.91 -1.42
CA ALA A 4 7.90 -21.71 -2.07
C ALA A 4 8.78 -20.74 -1.25
N HIS A 5 8.17 -19.72 -0.65
CA HIS A 5 8.82 -18.82 0.30
C HIS A 5 9.37 -19.60 1.51
N TYR A 6 8.55 -20.42 2.18
CA TYR A 6 9.01 -21.23 3.32
C TYR A 6 10.16 -22.17 2.97
N ALA A 7 10.09 -22.83 1.81
CA ALA A 7 11.17 -23.70 1.38
C ALA A 7 12.50 -22.93 1.19
N GLN A 8 12.45 -21.71 0.65
CA GLN A 8 13.62 -20.86 0.48
C GLN A 8 14.15 -20.36 1.83
N PHE A 9 13.28 -19.88 2.71
CA PHE A 9 13.65 -19.41 4.04
C PHE A 9 14.33 -20.50 4.86
N VAL A 10 13.73 -21.70 4.90
CA VAL A 10 14.31 -22.88 5.58
C VAL A 10 15.69 -23.22 4.98
N SER A 11 15.81 -23.24 3.66
CA SER A 11 17.08 -23.55 2.99
C SER A 11 18.17 -22.54 3.33
N ASN A 12 17.81 -21.25 3.39
CA ASN A 12 18.72 -20.18 3.83
C ASN A 12 19.11 -20.35 5.30
N ALA A 13 18.17 -20.67 6.20
CA ALA A 13 18.48 -20.91 7.61
C ALA A 13 19.47 -22.07 7.80
N TYR A 14 19.28 -23.17 7.06
CA TYR A 14 20.22 -24.30 7.03
C TYR A 14 21.61 -23.86 6.58
N GLN A 15 21.70 -23.13 5.49
CA GLN A 15 22.98 -22.67 4.95
C GLN A 15 23.68 -21.67 5.89
N THR A 16 22.94 -20.70 6.42
CA THR A 16 23.47 -19.64 7.27
C THR A 16 23.88 -20.15 8.64
N TYR A 17 23.04 -20.95 9.30
CA TYR A 17 23.29 -21.37 10.68
C TYR A 17 24.08 -22.68 10.75
N LEU A 18 23.83 -23.63 9.84
CA LEU A 18 24.46 -24.96 9.92
C LEU A 18 25.50 -25.21 8.82
N GLY A 19 25.65 -24.30 7.85
CA GLY A 19 26.65 -24.41 6.79
C GLY A 19 26.41 -25.53 5.79
N ARG A 20 25.18 -26.05 5.72
CA ARG A 20 24.81 -27.19 4.85
C ARG A 20 23.40 -27.02 4.30
N ALA A 21 23.08 -27.70 3.20
CA ALA A 21 21.72 -27.77 2.67
C ALA A 21 20.83 -28.70 3.54
N PRO A 22 19.50 -28.46 3.57
CA PRO A 22 18.56 -29.41 4.15
C PRO A 22 18.47 -30.70 3.32
N ASP A 23 18.24 -31.83 3.98
CA ASP A 23 17.70 -33.00 3.30
C ASP A 23 16.19 -32.84 3.04
N THR A 24 15.63 -33.67 2.15
CA THR A 24 14.23 -33.57 1.74
C THR A 24 13.24 -33.73 2.90
N ALA A 25 13.52 -34.61 3.87
CA ALA A 25 12.64 -34.84 5.00
C ALA A 25 12.67 -33.65 5.97
N GLY A 26 13.86 -33.14 6.26
CA GLY A 26 14.06 -31.93 7.06
C GLY A 26 13.36 -30.72 6.47
N LEU A 27 13.57 -30.44 5.18
CA LEU A 27 12.92 -29.34 4.49
C LEU A 27 11.39 -29.42 4.59
N ASN A 28 10.82 -30.59 4.25
CA ASN A 28 9.36 -30.79 4.28
C ASN A 28 8.80 -30.65 5.70
N GLY A 29 9.52 -31.14 6.72
CA GLY A 29 9.11 -31.03 8.12
C GLY A 29 9.03 -29.58 8.58
N TRP A 30 10.03 -28.75 8.26
CA TRP A 30 10.04 -27.33 8.60
C TRP A 30 8.97 -26.55 7.86
N VAL A 31 8.84 -26.76 6.55
CA VAL A 31 7.79 -26.11 5.74
C VAL A 31 6.41 -26.43 6.29
N ALA A 32 6.15 -27.69 6.66
CA ALA A 32 4.88 -28.08 7.28
C ALA A 32 4.67 -27.39 8.65
N ALA A 33 5.72 -27.22 9.45
CA ALA A 33 5.62 -26.50 10.71
C ALA A 33 5.27 -25.02 10.51
N MET A 34 5.90 -24.34 9.53
CA MET A 34 5.62 -22.94 9.20
C MET A 34 4.19 -22.76 8.67
N GLN A 35 3.70 -23.68 7.84
CA GLN A 35 2.30 -23.70 7.41
C GLN A 35 1.31 -23.84 8.58
N ASN A 36 1.73 -24.42 9.70
CA ASN A 36 0.94 -24.57 10.92
C ASN A 36 1.22 -23.45 11.96
N GLY A 37 1.87 -22.35 11.55
CA GLY A 37 2.04 -21.16 12.37
C GLY A 37 3.37 -21.05 13.14
N LEU A 38 4.37 -21.88 12.81
CA LEU A 38 5.75 -21.63 13.28
C LEU A 38 6.27 -20.36 12.60
N THR A 39 6.60 -19.34 13.39
CA THR A 39 7.16 -18.08 12.84
C THR A 39 8.63 -18.25 12.48
N ASP A 40 9.12 -17.35 11.64
CA ASP A 40 10.53 -17.28 11.26
C ASP A 40 11.45 -17.16 12.49
N GLU A 41 11.11 -16.32 13.46
CA GLU A 41 11.90 -16.11 14.67
C GLU A 41 11.96 -17.38 15.52
N GLN A 42 10.85 -18.12 15.58
CA GLN A 42 10.80 -19.41 16.26
C GLN A 42 11.62 -20.47 15.51
N LEU A 43 11.64 -20.43 14.18
CA LEU A 43 12.48 -21.29 13.36
C LEU A 43 13.96 -20.97 13.58
N GLU A 44 14.36 -19.71 13.41
CA GLU A 44 15.75 -19.25 13.63
C GLU A 44 16.22 -19.63 15.03
N ALA A 45 15.40 -19.40 16.06
CA ALA A 45 15.70 -19.79 17.43
C ALA A 45 15.93 -21.30 17.59
N LYS A 46 15.17 -22.14 16.88
CA LYS A 46 15.37 -23.61 16.90
C LYS A 46 16.67 -24.03 16.22
N PHE A 47 17.07 -23.36 15.14
CA PHE A 47 18.37 -23.62 14.50
C PHE A 47 19.53 -23.19 15.39
N LEU A 48 19.47 -21.97 15.95
CA LEU A 48 20.51 -21.41 16.81
C LEU A 48 20.63 -22.14 18.15
N ALA A 49 19.52 -22.70 18.66
CA ALA A 49 19.53 -23.52 19.87
C ALA A 49 19.72 -25.03 19.60
N SER A 50 19.92 -25.42 18.34
CA SER A 50 20.18 -26.82 18.01
C SER A 50 21.52 -27.28 18.59
N ALA A 51 21.62 -28.57 18.90
CA ALA A 51 22.88 -29.16 19.36
C ALA A 51 24.01 -28.95 18.33
N GLU A 52 23.68 -29.00 17.03
CA GLU A 52 24.63 -28.78 15.94
C GLU A 52 25.23 -27.37 16.01
N TYR A 53 24.39 -26.33 16.05
CA TYR A 53 24.85 -24.94 16.14
C TYR A 53 25.60 -24.68 17.46
N ILE A 54 25.10 -25.19 18.58
CA ILE A 54 25.74 -24.98 19.89
C ILE A 54 27.13 -25.63 19.93
N VAL A 55 27.28 -26.85 19.41
CA VAL A 55 28.57 -27.57 19.42
C VAL A 55 29.59 -26.90 18.50
N THR A 56 29.18 -26.43 17.32
CA THR A 56 30.11 -25.72 16.40
C THR A 56 30.63 -24.40 17.00
N HIS A 57 29.95 -23.84 17.99
CA HIS A 57 30.36 -22.63 18.71
C HIS A 57 31.02 -22.91 20.07
N GLY A 58 31.38 -24.16 20.35
CA GLY A 58 32.11 -24.55 21.57
C GLY A 58 31.21 -24.71 22.81
N GLY A 59 29.90 -24.90 22.62
CA GLY A 59 28.91 -25.03 23.70
C GLY A 59 28.12 -23.76 23.95
N ALA A 60 27.08 -23.85 24.79
CA ALA A 60 26.16 -22.75 25.10
C ALA A 60 26.79 -21.75 26.08
N GLY A 61 27.84 -21.07 25.65
CA GLY A 61 28.59 -20.08 26.40
C GLY A 61 28.94 -18.85 25.57
N ALA A 62 30.05 -18.18 25.89
CA ALA A 62 30.42 -16.91 25.25
C ALA A 62 30.59 -17.00 23.72
N GLY A 63 31.15 -18.10 23.20
CA GLY A 63 31.32 -18.31 21.76
C GLY A 63 29.98 -18.38 21.02
N TRP A 64 29.02 -19.11 21.57
CA TRP A 64 27.66 -19.23 21.03
C TRP A 64 26.90 -17.90 21.06
N VAL A 65 26.98 -17.13 22.15
CA VAL A 65 26.38 -15.79 22.23
C VAL A 65 26.98 -14.84 21.19
N LYS A 66 28.31 -14.81 21.04
CA LYS A 66 28.99 -14.02 19.99
C LYS A 66 28.56 -14.43 18.59
N GLY A 67 28.35 -15.73 18.36
CA GLY A 67 27.81 -16.27 17.10
C GLY A 67 26.43 -15.70 16.77
N MET A 68 25.51 -15.63 17.74
CA MET A 68 24.18 -15.05 17.53
C MET A 68 24.21 -13.56 17.24
N TYR A 69 25.06 -12.78 17.92
CA TYR A 69 25.25 -11.35 17.61
C TYR A 69 25.71 -11.15 16.17
N GLN A 70 26.65 -11.97 15.70
CA GLN A 70 27.12 -11.87 14.32
C GLN A 70 26.07 -12.34 13.32
N ALA A 71 25.41 -13.47 13.58
CA ALA A 71 24.49 -14.10 12.62
C ALA A 71 23.15 -13.37 12.48
N LEU A 72 22.61 -12.82 13.57
CA LEU A 72 21.31 -12.15 13.56
C LEU A 72 21.42 -10.62 13.53
N LEU A 73 22.40 -10.05 14.22
CA LEU A 73 22.51 -8.60 14.41
C LEU A 73 23.66 -7.98 13.62
N ASN A 74 24.49 -8.79 12.95
CA ASN A 74 25.62 -8.34 12.16
C ASN A 74 26.55 -7.34 12.89
N ARG A 75 26.76 -7.53 14.20
CA ARG A 75 27.64 -6.68 15.00
C ARG A 75 28.46 -7.45 16.02
N THR A 76 29.55 -6.83 16.45
CA THR A 76 30.39 -7.33 17.55
C THR A 76 29.81 -6.87 18.90
N PRO A 77 29.49 -7.78 19.83
CA PRO A 77 29.01 -7.40 21.16
C PRO A 77 30.15 -6.99 22.09
N SER A 78 29.82 -6.21 23.12
CA SER A 78 30.69 -5.96 24.25
C SER A 78 30.81 -7.20 25.16
N ASP A 79 31.91 -7.30 25.91
CA ASP A 79 32.09 -8.40 26.87
C ASP A 79 31.01 -8.40 27.97
N ALA A 80 30.48 -7.22 28.34
CA ALA A 80 29.38 -7.09 29.31
C ALA A 80 28.06 -7.67 28.78
N GLU A 81 27.71 -7.39 27.52
CA GLU A 81 26.54 -7.98 26.85
C GLU A 81 26.65 -9.52 26.80
N VAL A 82 27.82 -10.04 26.40
CA VAL A 82 28.06 -11.49 26.35
C VAL A 82 27.94 -12.11 27.75
N GLN A 83 28.55 -11.49 28.76
CA GLN A 83 28.52 -12.02 30.13
C GLN A 83 27.11 -12.01 30.72
N SER A 84 26.27 -11.02 30.37
CA SER A 84 24.87 -10.95 30.79
C SER A 84 24.10 -12.19 30.33
N TRP A 85 24.22 -12.55 29.05
CA TRP A 85 23.56 -13.75 28.49
C TRP A 85 24.12 -15.04 29.07
N VAL A 86 25.44 -15.15 29.25
CA VAL A 86 26.07 -16.32 29.89
C VAL A 86 25.57 -16.49 31.33
N ASN A 87 25.41 -15.39 32.08
CA ASN A 87 24.85 -15.44 33.42
C ASN A 87 23.38 -15.90 33.41
N ALA A 88 22.57 -15.44 32.45
CA ALA A 88 21.18 -15.89 32.30
C ALA A 88 21.10 -17.41 32.02
N LEU A 89 21.97 -17.94 31.15
CA LEU A 89 22.08 -19.39 30.91
C LEU A 89 22.46 -20.15 32.19
N ASN A 90 23.46 -19.65 32.94
CA ASN A 90 23.89 -20.25 34.21
C ASN A 90 22.79 -20.23 35.28
N GLN A 91 21.85 -19.28 35.20
CA GLN A 91 20.68 -19.19 36.06
C GLN A 91 19.51 -20.07 35.58
N GLY A 92 19.71 -20.86 34.52
CA GLY A 92 18.76 -21.86 34.04
C GLY A 92 17.88 -21.40 32.88
N LEU A 93 18.14 -20.23 32.28
CA LEU A 93 17.46 -19.84 31.05
C LEU A 93 17.87 -20.78 29.91
N SER A 94 16.90 -21.25 29.12
CA SER A 94 17.20 -22.22 28.06
C SER A 94 17.90 -21.55 26.87
N PRO A 95 18.80 -22.26 26.15
CA PRO A 95 19.38 -21.76 24.90
C PRO A 95 18.31 -21.33 23.88
N GLN A 96 17.19 -22.05 23.80
CA GLN A 96 16.09 -21.69 22.90
C GLN A 96 15.44 -20.35 23.28
N THR A 97 15.28 -20.07 24.58
CA THR A 97 14.73 -18.80 25.05
C THR A 97 15.69 -17.63 24.75
N VAL A 98 16.99 -17.84 24.93
CA VAL A 98 17.99 -16.82 24.57
C VAL A 98 17.98 -16.57 23.06
N ALA A 99 18.05 -17.64 22.25
CA ALA A 99 18.05 -17.51 20.80
C ALA A 99 16.79 -16.81 20.26
N PHE A 100 15.61 -17.15 20.82
CA PHE A 100 14.37 -16.45 20.49
C PHE A 100 14.40 -14.97 20.89
N GLY A 101 15.00 -14.64 22.04
CA GLY A 101 15.18 -13.25 22.47
C GLY A 101 16.02 -12.42 21.50
N PHE A 102 17.01 -13.01 20.81
CA PHE A 102 17.73 -12.34 19.74
C PHE A 102 16.91 -12.26 18.44
N ALA A 103 16.31 -13.38 18.02
CA ALA A 103 15.58 -13.47 16.76
C ALA A 103 14.36 -12.54 16.71
N ALA A 104 13.66 -12.38 17.84
CA ALA A 104 12.52 -11.46 17.98
C ALA A 104 12.91 -10.11 18.62
N SER A 105 14.20 -9.77 18.66
CA SER A 105 14.64 -8.51 19.26
C SER A 105 14.29 -7.31 18.38
N ARG A 106 14.03 -6.15 19.00
CA ARG A 106 13.82 -4.88 18.28
C ARG A 106 14.95 -4.59 17.29
N GLU A 107 16.20 -4.86 17.69
CA GLU A 107 17.37 -4.65 16.83
C GLU A 107 17.33 -5.53 15.58
N ARG A 108 16.92 -6.80 15.73
CA ARG A 108 16.72 -7.72 14.60
C ARG A 108 15.60 -7.23 13.69
N GLU A 109 14.48 -6.79 14.26
CA GLU A 109 13.36 -6.24 13.49
C GLU A 109 13.75 -4.99 12.70
N THR A 110 14.52 -4.09 13.30
CA THR A 110 15.07 -2.90 12.64
C THR A 110 15.88 -3.29 11.40
N HIS A 111 16.86 -4.20 11.54
CA HIS A 111 17.69 -4.62 10.41
C HIS A 111 16.88 -5.31 9.31
N ARG A 112 15.84 -6.09 9.68
CA ARG A 112 14.95 -6.72 8.70
C ARG A 112 14.15 -5.68 7.91
N VAL A 113 13.53 -4.73 8.60
CA VAL A 113 12.78 -3.65 7.94
C VAL A 113 13.68 -2.84 7.01
N GLU A 114 14.89 -2.48 7.46
CA GLU A 114 15.86 -1.76 6.62
C GLU A 114 16.25 -2.56 5.36
N ALA A 115 16.53 -3.85 5.51
CA ALA A 115 16.85 -4.73 4.39
C ALA A 115 15.67 -4.89 3.40
N ASP A 116 14.44 -4.92 3.91
CA ASP A 116 13.24 -5.01 3.08
C ASP A 116 12.95 -3.71 2.32
N TYR A 117 13.23 -2.55 2.93
CA TYR A 117 13.18 -1.26 2.22
C TYR A 117 14.18 -1.22 1.05
N GLU A 118 15.41 -1.69 1.25
CA GLU A 118 16.39 -1.79 0.16
C GLU A 118 15.96 -2.79 -0.90
N THR A 119 15.52 -3.98 -0.49
CA THR A 119 15.14 -5.08 -1.38
C THR A 119 13.91 -4.73 -2.21
N PHE A 120 12.85 -4.24 -1.56
CA PHE A 120 11.56 -4.01 -2.20
C PHE A 120 11.40 -2.59 -2.74
N LEU A 121 11.92 -1.56 -2.08
CA LEU A 121 11.72 -0.16 -2.50
C LEU A 121 13.01 0.51 -3.01
N GLY A 122 14.17 -0.11 -2.89
CA GLY A 122 15.43 0.43 -3.43
C GLY A 122 15.93 1.70 -2.75
N ARG A 123 15.49 1.97 -1.50
CA ARG A 123 15.87 3.17 -0.75
C ARG A 123 16.11 2.86 0.73
N THR A 124 16.86 3.75 1.39
CA THR A 124 17.01 3.74 2.86
C THR A 124 15.74 4.34 3.50
N PRO A 125 15.15 3.69 4.52
CA PRO A 125 14.01 4.25 5.24
C PRO A 125 14.42 5.33 6.24
N SER A 126 13.45 6.16 6.64
CA SER A 126 13.58 7.03 7.80
C SER A 126 13.38 6.27 9.11
N GLU A 127 13.93 6.79 10.22
CA GLU A 127 13.77 6.21 11.56
C GLU A 127 12.28 6.03 11.95
N ALA A 128 11.42 6.98 11.58
CA ALA A 128 9.99 6.92 11.83
C ALA A 128 9.28 5.79 11.05
N GLU A 129 9.71 5.52 9.81
CA GLU A 129 9.20 4.40 9.01
C GLU A 129 9.59 3.07 9.63
N VAL A 130 10.86 2.93 10.05
CA VAL A 130 11.34 1.72 10.72
C VAL A 130 10.59 1.49 12.03
N ASP A 131 10.46 2.52 12.86
CA ASP A 131 9.74 2.43 14.13
C ASP A 131 8.27 2.03 13.96
N SER A 132 7.61 2.48 12.88
CA SER A 132 6.23 2.10 12.58
C SER A 132 6.08 0.60 12.33
N TRP A 133 6.97 0.01 11.53
CA TRP A 133 6.96 -1.42 11.25
C TRP A 133 7.34 -2.24 12.48
N VAL A 134 8.41 -1.85 13.18
CA VAL A 134 8.88 -2.49 14.41
C VAL A 134 7.79 -2.51 15.49
N ASN A 135 7.02 -1.42 15.64
CA ASN A 135 5.88 -1.40 16.56
C ASN A 135 4.74 -2.31 16.09
N SER A 136 4.59 -2.54 14.78
CA SER A 136 3.61 -3.49 14.25
C SER A 136 3.98 -4.95 14.55
N PHE A 137 5.27 -5.30 14.53
CA PHE A 137 5.76 -6.60 15.02
C PHE A 137 5.40 -6.86 16.48
N ALA A 138 5.55 -5.84 17.35
CA ALA A 138 5.14 -5.95 18.74
C ALA A 138 3.64 -6.23 18.92
N ASN A 139 2.82 -5.93 17.91
CA ASN A 139 1.38 -6.19 17.87
C ASN A 139 1.02 -7.45 17.07
N GLY A 140 2.00 -8.29 16.70
CA GLY A 140 1.78 -9.58 16.05
C GLY A 140 1.79 -9.57 14.53
N LEU A 141 2.33 -8.53 13.89
CA LEU A 141 2.64 -8.58 12.46
C LEU A 141 3.65 -9.72 12.19
N SER A 142 3.41 -10.52 11.15
CA SER A 142 4.36 -11.53 10.69
C SER A 142 5.27 -10.97 9.58
N ASN A 143 6.37 -11.66 9.28
CA ASN A 143 7.27 -11.27 8.19
C ASN A 143 6.58 -11.28 6.85
N GLU A 144 5.70 -12.25 6.61
CA GLU A 144 4.88 -12.28 5.40
C GLU A 144 3.94 -11.08 5.34
N GLY A 145 3.45 -10.60 6.50
CA GLY A 145 2.69 -9.36 6.60
C GLY A 145 3.52 -8.11 6.26
N LEU A 146 4.77 -8.04 6.73
CA LEU A 146 5.72 -6.98 6.38
C LEU A 146 5.99 -6.96 4.87
N VAL A 147 6.41 -8.09 4.32
CA VAL A 147 6.68 -8.28 2.89
C VAL A 147 5.44 -7.95 2.05
N ALA A 148 4.26 -8.43 2.44
CA ALA A 148 3.01 -8.10 1.77
C ALA A 148 2.72 -6.59 1.80
N GLY A 149 3.07 -5.91 2.89
CA GLY A 149 2.98 -4.45 3.01
C GLY A 149 3.85 -3.72 1.99
N PHE A 150 5.10 -4.18 1.79
CA PHE A 150 5.99 -3.63 0.77
C PHE A 150 5.51 -3.93 -0.65
N LEU A 151 5.26 -5.21 -0.97
CA LEU A 151 4.85 -5.64 -2.31
C LEU A 151 3.49 -5.05 -2.71
N GLY A 152 2.58 -4.85 -1.76
CA GLY A 152 1.27 -4.22 -1.96
C GLY A 152 1.28 -2.69 -1.94
N SER A 153 2.43 -2.05 -1.70
CA SER A 153 2.51 -0.59 -1.66
C SER A 153 2.41 0.04 -3.05
N SER A 154 1.83 1.25 -3.10
CA SER A 154 1.82 2.05 -4.34
C SER A 154 3.23 2.40 -4.81
N GLU A 155 4.20 2.49 -3.89
CA GLU A 155 5.61 2.74 -4.20
C GLU A 155 6.19 1.56 -4.99
N TYR A 156 6.02 0.33 -4.51
CA TYR A 156 6.46 -0.87 -5.22
C TYR A 156 5.76 -1.06 -6.57
N TYR A 157 4.44 -0.84 -6.61
CA TYR A 157 3.63 -0.98 -7.82
C TYR A 157 4.01 0.04 -8.90
N ASN A 158 4.28 1.29 -8.54
CA ASN A 158 4.61 2.35 -9.50
C ASN A 158 6.11 2.52 -9.78
N ASP A 159 6.98 1.76 -9.10
CA ASP A 159 8.41 1.82 -9.32
C ASP A 159 8.75 1.60 -10.81
N PRO A 160 9.58 2.46 -11.44
CA PRO A 160 9.83 2.45 -12.88
C PRO A 160 10.62 1.24 -13.37
N VAL A 161 11.25 0.47 -12.47
CA VAL A 161 12.02 -0.73 -12.78
C VAL A 161 11.21 -1.99 -12.45
N LYS A 162 10.39 -1.94 -11.40
CA LYS A 162 9.63 -3.07 -10.86
C LYS A 162 8.22 -3.12 -11.42
N GLY A 163 7.23 -2.61 -10.68
CA GLY A 163 5.82 -2.77 -11.04
C GLY A 163 5.36 -1.94 -12.23
N LYS A 164 5.99 -0.77 -12.49
CA LYS A 164 5.70 0.12 -13.63
C LYS A 164 4.23 0.50 -13.81
N GLY A 165 3.42 0.39 -12.77
CA GLY A 165 1.98 0.60 -12.83
C GLY A 165 1.22 -0.49 -13.60
N ASP A 166 1.81 -1.67 -13.82
CA ASP A 166 1.23 -2.78 -14.59
C ASP A 166 1.26 -4.10 -13.81
N ASN A 167 0.14 -4.82 -13.82
CA ASN A 167 -0.03 -6.07 -13.08
C ASN A 167 0.92 -7.19 -13.54
N LEU A 168 1.26 -7.27 -14.83
CA LEU A 168 2.18 -8.31 -15.34
C LEU A 168 3.61 -8.01 -14.90
N ASP A 169 4.06 -6.76 -15.00
CA ASP A 169 5.38 -6.36 -14.53
C ASP A 169 5.50 -6.45 -13.01
N TRP A 170 4.45 -6.07 -12.26
CA TRP A 170 4.36 -6.27 -10.82
C TRP A 170 4.49 -7.76 -10.42
N VAL A 171 3.70 -8.68 -11.02
CA VAL A 171 3.78 -10.11 -10.68
C VAL A 171 5.19 -10.66 -10.92
N LYS A 172 5.83 -10.27 -12.03
CA LYS A 172 7.19 -10.70 -12.35
C LYS A 172 8.20 -10.17 -11.35
N ALA A 173 8.12 -8.88 -11.00
CA ALA A 173 9.04 -8.24 -10.07
C ALA A 173 8.86 -8.80 -8.66
N ALA A 174 7.62 -8.86 -8.16
CA ALA A 174 7.30 -9.37 -6.82
C ALA A 174 7.77 -10.83 -6.68
N THR A 175 7.53 -11.67 -7.68
CA THR A 175 7.99 -13.07 -7.65
C THR A 175 9.52 -13.16 -7.64
N ARG A 176 10.20 -12.30 -8.39
CA ARG A 176 11.66 -12.29 -8.45
C ARG A 176 12.26 -11.84 -7.12
N ASP A 177 11.76 -10.74 -6.57
CA ASP A 177 12.30 -10.18 -5.34
C ASP A 177 12.01 -11.11 -4.15
N GLU A 178 10.84 -11.76 -4.12
CA GLU A 178 10.43 -12.65 -3.04
C GLU A 178 11.03 -14.07 -3.12
N LEU A 179 10.97 -14.69 -4.30
CA LEU A 179 11.42 -16.08 -4.49
C LEU A 179 12.84 -16.17 -5.03
N GLN A 180 13.50 -15.04 -5.29
CA GLN A 180 14.85 -14.96 -5.85
C GLN A 180 14.97 -15.72 -7.19
N ARG A 181 13.87 -15.81 -7.96
CA ARG A 181 13.81 -16.47 -9.27
C ARG A 181 12.74 -15.86 -10.18
N PRO A 182 12.86 -15.98 -11.51
CA PRO A 182 11.80 -15.54 -12.40
C PRO A 182 10.49 -16.31 -12.17
N ALA A 183 9.37 -15.62 -12.38
CA ALA A 183 8.03 -16.21 -12.38
C ALA A 183 7.86 -17.15 -13.58
N THR A 184 7.26 -18.32 -13.35
CA THR A 184 6.87 -19.23 -14.45
C THR A 184 5.59 -18.76 -15.12
N ALA A 185 5.33 -19.20 -16.36
CA ALA A 185 4.10 -18.85 -17.08
C ALA A 185 2.84 -19.29 -16.32
N ALA A 186 2.88 -20.45 -15.65
CA ALA A 186 1.76 -20.93 -14.84
C ALA A 186 1.49 -20.03 -13.62
N GLU A 187 2.55 -19.57 -12.94
CA GLU A 187 2.43 -18.66 -11.81
C GLU A 187 1.91 -17.28 -12.22
N ILE A 188 2.39 -16.75 -13.36
CA ILE A 188 1.87 -15.50 -13.93
C ILE A 188 0.38 -15.63 -14.23
N ASN A 189 -0.03 -16.69 -14.93
CA ASN A 189 -1.44 -16.89 -15.29
C ASN A 189 -2.33 -17.06 -14.05
N ALA A 190 -1.87 -17.81 -13.04
CA ALA A 190 -2.61 -18.01 -11.80
C ALA A 190 -2.73 -16.71 -10.99
N ALA A 191 -1.65 -15.93 -10.89
CA ALA A 191 -1.65 -14.64 -10.18
C ALA A 191 -2.55 -13.62 -10.88
N LEU A 192 -2.44 -13.49 -12.21
CA LEU A 192 -3.32 -12.60 -12.99
C LEU A 192 -4.79 -13.01 -12.88
N ALA A 193 -5.10 -14.31 -12.87
CA ALA A 193 -6.46 -14.81 -12.66
C ALA A 193 -7.00 -14.55 -11.24
N ALA A 194 -6.13 -14.40 -10.24
CA ALA A 194 -6.50 -14.02 -8.88
C ALA A 194 -6.64 -12.50 -8.72
N LEU A 195 -5.88 -11.73 -9.51
CA LEU A 195 -6.03 -10.27 -9.66
C LEU A 195 -7.28 -9.92 -10.49
N THR A 196 -7.79 -10.83 -11.32
CA THR A 196 -9.12 -10.65 -11.93
C THR A 196 -10.20 -11.00 -10.92
N PRO A 197 -11.11 -10.10 -10.60
CA PRO A 197 -11.67 -10.19 -9.27
C PRO A 197 -13.00 -10.93 -9.31
N THR A 198 -13.15 -11.90 -8.41
CA THR A 198 -14.31 -12.80 -8.25
C THR A 198 -15.54 -12.13 -7.64
N ASN A 199 -15.54 -10.81 -7.45
CA ASN A 199 -16.66 -10.03 -6.94
C ASN A 199 -16.74 -8.70 -7.68
N LEU A 200 -17.61 -8.63 -8.70
CA LEU A 200 -17.80 -7.43 -9.54
C LEU A 200 -18.11 -6.17 -8.73
N THR A 201 -18.71 -6.27 -7.55
CA THR A 201 -18.95 -5.13 -6.65
C THR A 201 -17.67 -4.66 -5.96
N ALA A 202 -16.80 -5.58 -5.54
CA ALA A 202 -15.48 -5.23 -5.03
C ALA A 202 -14.56 -4.70 -6.14
N VAL A 203 -14.72 -5.16 -7.38
CA VAL A 203 -14.05 -4.60 -8.58
C VAL A 203 -14.53 -3.20 -8.84
N ALA A 204 -15.85 -3.02 -8.89
CA ALA A 204 -16.45 -1.71 -9.10
C ALA A 204 -15.95 -0.75 -8.02
N ASN A 205 -15.93 -1.15 -6.75
CA ASN A 205 -15.39 -0.33 -5.65
C ASN A 205 -13.88 -0.10 -5.76
N LEU A 206 -13.07 -1.07 -6.18
CA LEU A 206 -11.63 -0.88 -6.38
C LEU A 206 -11.33 0.02 -7.59
N ILE A 207 -12.14 -0.06 -8.64
CA ILE A 207 -12.03 0.76 -9.86
C ILE A 207 -12.57 2.17 -9.63
N THR A 208 -13.59 2.37 -8.79
CA THR A 208 -14.24 3.67 -8.58
C THR A 208 -13.85 4.36 -7.26
N HIS A 209 -13.20 3.65 -6.35
CA HIS A 209 -12.82 4.15 -5.02
C HIS A 209 -11.45 3.61 -4.54
N GLY A 210 -10.67 3.01 -5.44
CA GLY A 210 -9.30 2.60 -5.18
C GLY A 210 -8.31 3.76 -5.21
N VAL A 211 -7.12 3.55 -4.66
CA VAL A 211 -6.06 4.57 -4.60
C VAL A 211 -5.70 5.08 -5.99
N ASP A 212 -5.52 4.18 -6.97
CA ASP A 212 -5.21 4.54 -8.35
C ASP A 212 -6.35 5.32 -9.04
N HIS A 213 -7.61 5.02 -8.71
CA HIS A 213 -8.75 5.81 -9.18
C HIS A 213 -8.71 7.23 -8.63
N TYR A 214 -8.49 7.40 -7.32
CA TYR A 214 -8.35 8.73 -6.74
C TYR A 214 -7.17 9.50 -7.33
N PHE A 215 -6.03 8.83 -7.58
CA PHE A 215 -4.89 9.45 -8.27
C PHE A 215 -5.27 9.95 -9.67
N GLN A 216 -5.95 9.14 -10.47
CA GLN A 216 -6.39 9.52 -11.81
C GLN A 216 -7.43 10.64 -11.76
N PHE A 217 -8.44 10.52 -10.89
CA PHE A 217 -9.50 11.50 -10.74
C PHE A 217 -8.97 12.88 -10.31
N VAL A 218 -8.11 12.93 -9.29
CA VAL A 218 -7.47 14.16 -8.82
C VAL A 218 -6.61 14.77 -9.94
N THR A 219 -5.82 13.95 -10.64
CA THR A 219 -4.96 14.42 -11.75
C THR A 219 -5.79 15.00 -12.90
N SER A 220 -6.89 14.34 -13.26
CA SER A 220 -7.83 14.83 -14.27
C SER A 220 -8.51 16.12 -13.84
N ALA A 221 -8.88 16.27 -12.57
CA ALA A 221 -9.46 17.51 -12.03
C ALA A 221 -8.47 18.69 -12.11
N TYR A 222 -7.20 18.46 -11.77
CA TYR A 222 -6.13 19.46 -11.96
C TYR A 222 -6.02 19.91 -13.42
N GLN A 223 -6.01 18.96 -14.35
CA GLN A 223 -5.90 19.27 -15.77
C GLN A 223 -7.16 19.96 -16.31
N ALA A 224 -8.34 19.50 -15.92
CA ALA A 224 -9.62 20.01 -16.42
C ALA A 224 -9.92 21.42 -15.91
N TYR A 225 -9.71 21.67 -14.61
CA TYR A 225 -10.09 22.94 -13.99
C TYR A 225 -8.94 23.95 -13.95
N LEU A 226 -7.71 23.50 -13.66
CA LEU A 226 -6.58 24.42 -13.51
C LEU A 226 -5.66 24.46 -14.73
N GLY A 227 -5.84 23.56 -15.70
CA GLY A 227 -5.04 23.52 -16.93
C GLY A 227 -3.58 23.10 -16.71
N ARG A 228 -3.27 22.47 -15.58
CA ARG A 228 -1.91 22.05 -15.21
C ARG A 228 -1.90 20.72 -14.48
N ALA A 229 -0.74 20.07 -14.42
CA ALA A 229 -0.52 18.89 -13.59
C ALA A 229 -0.48 19.24 -12.08
N PRO A 230 -0.85 18.31 -11.19
CA PRO A 230 -0.64 18.47 -9.75
C PRO A 230 0.83 18.45 -9.36
N ASP A 231 1.19 19.13 -8.28
CA ASP A 231 2.42 18.85 -7.56
C ASP A 231 2.26 17.61 -6.65
N PRO A 232 3.35 16.90 -6.29
CA PRO A 232 3.26 15.65 -5.53
C PRO A 232 2.55 15.78 -4.16
N ASN A 233 2.76 16.89 -3.45
CA ASN A 233 2.17 17.09 -2.13
C ASN A 233 0.68 17.43 -2.22
N GLY A 234 0.30 18.25 -3.20
CA GLY A 234 -1.10 18.55 -3.51
C GLY A 234 -1.88 17.30 -3.89
N LEU A 235 -1.31 16.45 -4.75
CA LEU A 235 -1.89 15.19 -5.16
C LEU A 235 -2.11 14.24 -3.98
N ASP A 236 -1.08 13.99 -3.18
CA ASP A 236 -1.16 13.10 -2.00
C ASP A 236 -2.18 13.60 -0.97
N SER A 237 -2.23 14.91 -0.72
CA SER A 237 -3.20 15.53 0.20
C SER A 237 -4.65 15.27 -0.23
N TRP A 238 -4.97 15.47 -1.52
CA TRP A 238 -6.31 15.22 -2.05
C TRP A 238 -6.68 13.74 -2.03
N VAL A 239 -5.77 12.85 -2.45
CA VAL A 239 -5.99 11.40 -2.43
C VAL A 239 -6.27 10.93 -0.99
N ARG A 240 -5.50 11.39 0.00
CA ARG A 240 -5.74 11.06 1.42
C ARG A 240 -7.07 11.59 1.94
N ALA A 241 -7.52 12.75 1.45
CA ALA A 241 -8.82 13.28 1.82
C ALA A 241 -9.96 12.41 1.26
N MET A 242 -9.85 11.97 0.00
CA MET A 242 -10.84 11.07 -0.63
C MET A 242 -10.88 9.70 0.04
N GLN A 243 -9.73 9.14 0.42
CA GLN A 243 -9.65 7.92 1.23
C GLN A 243 -10.36 8.05 2.59
N LYS A 244 -10.49 9.27 3.13
CA LYS A 244 -11.20 9.56 4.39
C LYS A 244 -12.66 9.95 4.19
N GLY A 245 -13.20 9.81 2.97
CA GLY A 245 -14.60 10.08 2.64
C GLY A 245 -14.88 11.47 2.09
N LEU A 246 -13.86 12.21 1.62
CA LEU A 246 -14.11 13.38 0.76
C LEU A 246 -14.76 12.91 -0.55
N THR A 247 -15.94 13.42 -0.85
CA THR A 247 -16.67 13.07 -2.07
C THR A 247 -16.08 13.77 -3.30
N ASP A 248 -16.28 13.20 -4.48
CA ASP A 248 -15.91 13.80 -5.77
C ASP A 248 -16.43 15.25 -5.91
N GLU A 249 -17.67 15.50 -5.49
CA GLU A 249 -18.31 16.81 -5.59
C GLU A 249 -17.66 17.85 -4.67
N GLN A 250 -17.21 17.43 -3.48
CA GLN A 250 -16.46 18.27 -2.55
C GLN A 250 -15.05 18.59 -3.07
N LEU A 251 -14.45 17.66 -3.80
CA LEU A 251 -13.17 17.86 -4.48
C LEU A 251 -13.32 18.84 -5.63
N GLU A 252 -14.23 18.58 -6.58
CA GLU A 252 -14.52 19.45 -7.72
C GLU A 252 -14.82 20.88 -7.23
N ALA A 253 -15.68 21.03 -6.21
CA ALA A 253 -15.97 22.33 -5.59
C ALA A 253 -14.72 23.03 -5.02
N GLY A 254 -13.74 22.27 -4.54
CA GLY A 254 -12.46 22.80 -4.07
C GLY A 254 -11.61 23.40 -5.19
N PHE A 255 -11.54 22.73 -6.34
CA PHE A 255 -10.82 23.22 -7.52
C PHE A 255 -11.49 24.45 -8.14
N ILE A 256 -12.80 24.41 -8.31
CA ILE A 256 -13.57 25.48 -8.96
C ILE A 256 -13.62 26.74 -8.08
N ALA A 257 -13.64 26.59 -6.76
CA ALA A 257 -13.57 27.71 -5.83
C ALA A 257 -12.12 28.20 -5.60
N ALA A 258 -11.11 27.55 -6.19
CA ALA A 258 -9.74 27.96 -6.03
C ALA A 258 -9.50 29.34 -6.67
N PRO A 259 -8.67 30.20 -6.07
CA PRO A 259 -8.34 31.51 -6.64
C PRO A 259 -7.81 31.43 -8.08
N GLU A 260 -7.09 30.36 -8.43
CA GLU A 260 -6.55 30.10 -9.76
C GLU A 260 -7.66 29.89 -10.81
N TYR A 261 -8.64 29.04 -10.53
CA TYR A 261 -9.80 28.84 -11.40
C TYR A 261 -10.59 30.14 -11.59
N ILE A 262 -10.88 30.86 -10.49
CA ILE A 262 -11.60 32.15 -10.53
C ILE A 262 -10.84 33.18 -11.40
N ALA A 263 -9.51 33.23 -11.29
CA ALA A 263 -8.70 34.14 -12.09
C ALA A 263 -8.73 33.80 -13.59
N ASN A 264 -8.69 32.50 -13.94
CA ASN A 264 -8.70 32.05 -15.33
C ASN A 264 -10.02 32.35 -16.06
N HIS A 265 -11.15 32.28 -15.35
CA HIS A 265 -12.48 32.54 -15.93
C HIS A 265 -12.97 33.98 -15.72
N GLY A 266 -12.34 34.73 -14.81
CA GLY A 266 -12.76 36.06 -14.36
C GLY A 266 -13.85 35.97 -13.28
N PRO A 267 -13.84 36.84 -12.25
CA PRO A 267 -14.78 36.74 -11.13
C PRO A 267 -16.23 37.05 -11.53
N GLY A 268 -17.17 36.70 -10.65
CA GLY A 268 -18.60 37.00 -10.84
C GLY A 268 -19.18 36.27 -12.04
N GLU A 269 -19.59 37.01 -13.06
CA GLU A 269 -20.23 36.46 -14.26
C GLU A 269 -19.34 35.51 -15.05
N GLY A 270 -18.04 35.79 -15.19
CA GLY A 270 -17.09 34.94 -15.93
C GLY A 270 -16.96 33.56 -15.29
N TRP A 271 -16.80 33.52 -13.97
CA TRP A 271 -16.68 32.32 -13.16
C TRP A 271 -17.95 31.47 -13.19
N VAL A 272 -19.13 32.10 -13.11
CA VAL A 272 -20.42 31.39 -13.25
C VAL A 272 -20.55 30.76 -14.62
N LYS A 273 -20.22 31.48 -15.70
CA LYS A 273 -20.23 30.92 -17.06
C LYS A 273 -19.24 29.76 -17.22
N GLY A 274 -18.06 29.86 -16.61
CA GLY A 274 -17.06 28.78 -16.54
C GLY A 274 -17.66 27.49 -15.96
N MET A 275 -18.33 27.58 -14.81
CA MET A 275 -18.99 26.40 -14.20
C MET A 275 -20.03 25.75 -15.11
N TYR A 276 -20.88 26.53 -15.79
CA TYR A 276 -21.84 25.97 -16.74
C TYR A 276 -21.17 25.23 -17.91
N GLN A 277 -20.04 25.75 -18.38
CA GLN A 277 -19.32 25.16 -19.51
C GLN A 277 -18.50 23.93 -19.10
N ASP A 278 -17.77 24.04 -18.00
CA ASP A 278 -16.78 23.03 -17.59
C ASP A 278 -17.41 21.88 -16.78
N ILE A 279 -18.51 22.14 -16.05
CA ILE A 279 -19.20 21.15 -15.22
C ILE A 279 -20.43 20.59 -15.94
N LEU A 280 -21.25 21.49 -16.51
CA LEU A 280 -22.57 21.15 -17.07
C LEU A 280 -22.56 21.03 -18.60
N HIS A 281 -21.44 21.36 -19.25
CA HIS A 281 -21.27 21.30 -20.71
C HIS A 281 -22.38 22.00 -21.50
N ARG A 282 -22.90 23.11 -20.97
CA ARG A 282 -23.93 23.91 -21.64
C ARG A 282 -23.72 25.41 -21.49
N THR A 283 -24.35 26.17 -22.38
CA THR A 283 -24.40 27.64 -22.27
C THR A 283 -25.57 28.05 -21.38
N PRO A 284 -25.34 28.85 -20.32
CA PRO A 284 -26.42 29.35 -19.49
C PRO A 284 -27.13 30.53 -20.15
N ASN A 285 -28.39 30.76 -19.77
CA ASN A 285 -29.08 32.00 -20.08
C ASN A 285 -28.71 33.11 -19.08
N GLN A 286 -29.00 34.37 -19.43
CA GLN A 286 -28.59 35.51 -18.60
C GLN A 286 -29.30 35.54 -17.24
N ALA A 287 -30.53 35.04 -17.12
CA ALA A 287 -31.24 35.01 -15.85
C ALA A 287 -30.60 34.02 -14.87
N GLU A 288 -30.18 32.85 -15.35
CA GLU A 288 -29.41 31.87 -14.58
C GLU A 288 -28.10 32.46 -14.05
N VAL A 289 -27.35 33.17 -14.91
CA VAL A 289 -26.10 33.83 -14.52
C VAL A 289 -26.34 34.92 -13.48
N ASN A 290 -27.34 35.78 -13.71
CA ASN A 290 -27.69 36.87 -12.81
C ASN A 290 -28.08 36.36 -11.41
N GLY A 291 -28.81 35.24 -11.33
CA GLY A 291 -29.20 34.62 -10.06
C GLY A 291 -27.99 34.21 -9.21
N TRP A 292 -27.00 33.55 -9.81
CA TRP A 292 -25.79 33.14 -9.10
C TRP A 292 -24.91 34.33 -8.72
N VAL A 293 -24.79 35.34 -9.57
CA VAL A 293 -24.06 36.57 -9.25
C VAL A 293 -24.72 37.31 -8.08
N GLN A 294 -26.06 37.34 -8.01
CA GLN A 294 -26.77 37.90 -6.87
C GLN A 294 -26.53 37.10 -5.58
N ALA A 295 -26.50 35.76 -5.66
CA ALA A 295 -26.19 34.91 -4.51
C ALA A 295 -24.78 35.17 -3.96
N LEU A 296 -23.79 35.33 -4.84
CA LEU A 296 -22.42 35.72 -4.45
C LEU A 296 -22.39 37.10 -3.79
N ASN A 297 -23.08 38.09 -4.36
CA ASN A 297 -23.17 39.43 -3.78
C ASN A 297 -23.92 39.45 -2.43
N ALA A 298 -24.80 38.48 -2.19
CA ALA A 298 -25.50 38.28 -0.93
C ALA A 298 -24.64 37.52 0.12
N GLY A 299 -23.40 37.13 -0.22
CA GLY A 299 -22.44 36.53 0.71
C GLY A 299 -22.37 35.00 0.68
N VAL A 300 -23.03 34.32 -0.28
CA VAL A 300 -22.81 32.89 -0.49
C VAL A 300 -21.36 32.67 -0.94
N THR A 301 -20.66 31.71 -0.33
CA THR A 301 -19.25 31.48 -0.65
C THR A 301 -19.10 30.83 -2.03
N PRO A 302 -18.00 31.11 -2.76
CA PRO A 302 -17.72 30.43 -4.03
C PRO A 302 -17.71 28.90 -3.89
N ARG A 303 -17.19 28.38 -2.77
CA ARG A 303 -17.20 26.93 -2.51
C ARG A 303 -18.61 26.35 -2.36
N ALA A 304 -19.53 27.06 -1.72
CA ALA A 304 -20.92 26.62 -1.60
C ALA A 304 -21.65 26.65 -2.94
N VAL A 305 -21.42 27.68 -3.77
CA VAL A 305 -21.98 27.74 -5.13
C VAL A 305 -21.40 26.61 -5.99
N ALA A 306 -20.08 26.42 -5.99
CA ALA A 306 -19.41 25.38 -6.75
C ALA A 306 -19.89 23.97 -6.35
N TYR A 307 -20.05 23.71 -5.06
CA TYR A 307 -20.63 22.45 -4.58
C TYR A 307 -22.07 22.27 -5.06
N GLY A 308 -22.87 23.33 -5.09
CA GLY A 308 -24.24 23.28 -5.63
C GLY A 308 -24.29 22.87 -7.11
N PHE A 309 -23.29 23.24 -7.92
CA PHE A 309 -23.16 22.78 -9.30
C PHE A 309 -22.67 21.33 -9.38
N ALA A 310 -21.59 21.00 -8.64
CA ALA A 310 -20.97 19.69 -8.66
C ALA A 310 -21.93 18.59 -8.17
N ALA A 311 -22.71 18.86 -7.12
CA ALA A 311 -23.71 17.95 -6.57
C ALA A 311 -25.11 18.10 -7.20
N SER A 312 -25.25 18.85 -8.30
CA SER A 312 -26.56 19.06 -8.92
C SER A 312 -27.06 17.80 -9.63
N ALA A 313 -28.40 17.64 -9.67
CA ALA A 313 -29.04 16.60 -10.47
C ALA A 313 -28.65 16.65 -11.96
N GLU A 314 -28.39 17.86 -12.47
CA GLU A 314 -27.93 18.05 -13.85
C GLU A 314 -26.52 17.46 -14.05
N ARG A 315 -25.60 17.75 -13.13
CA ARG A 315 -24.25 17.17 -13.14
C ARG A 315 -24.29 15.65 -12.96
N GLU A 316 -25.10 15.16 -12.02
CA GLU A 316 -25.29 13.73 -11.81
C GLU A 316 -25.78 13.02 -13.08
N GLY A 317 -26.74 13.63 -13.79
CA GLY A 317 -27.23 13.11 -15.05
C GLY A 317 -26.15 13.00 -16.14
N LEU A 318 -25.19 13.92 -16.17
CA LEU A 318 -24.04 13.84 -17.08
C LEU A 318 -23.10 12.70 -16.70
N ARG A 319 -22.83 12.50 -15.40
CA ARG A 319 -22.01 11.38 -14.91
C ARG A 319 -22.62 10.03 -15.30
N VAL A 320 -23.91 9.83 -15.01
CA VAL A 320 -24.63 8.61 -15.36
C VAL A 320 -24.57 8.32 -16.87
N ARG A 321 -24.70 9.33 -17.72
CA ARG A 321 -24.55 9.15 -19.19
C ARG A 321 -23.14 8.70 -19.57
N GLY A 322 -22.12 9.29 -18.95
CA GLY A 322 -20.72 8.88 -19.13
C GLY A 322 -20.50 7.42 -18.71
N ASP A 323 -21.02 7.02 -17.55
CA ASP A 323 -20.86 5.68 -17.01
C ASP A 323 -21.52 4.61 -17.89
N TYR A 324 -22.69 4.90 -18.48
CA TYR A 324 -23.32 4.00 -19.45
C TYR A 324 -22.45 3.80 -20.69
N GLN A 325 -21.82 4.85 -21.19
CA GLN A 325 -20.93 4.74 -22.33
C GLN A 325 -19.66 3.96 -21.97
N THR A 326 -19.07 4.24 -20.80
CA THR A 326 -17.81 3.65 -20.33
C THR A 326 -17.97 2.18 -19.94
N PHE A 327 -18.98 1.85 -19.14
CA PHE A 327 -19.12 0.52 -18.53
C PHE A 327 -20.10 -0.39 -19.27
N LEU A 328 -21.10 0.17 -19.96
CA LEU A 328 -22.12 -0.60 -20.67
C LEU A 328 -21.98 -0.50 -22.20
N GLY A 329 -21.06 0.32 -22.71
CA GLY A 329 -20.79 0.47 -24.13
C GLY A 329 -21.98 1.00 -24.94
N ARG A 330 -22.97 1.62 -24.29
CA ARG A 330 -24.20 2.11 -24.93
C ARG A 330 -24.63 3.45 -24.37
N THR A 331 -25.40 4.19 -25.16
CA THR A 331 -26.06 5.42 -24.68
C THR A 331 -27.23 5.08 -23.76
N SER A 332 -27.38 5.81 -22.66
CA SER A 332 -28.54 5.74 -21.76
C SER A 332 -29.75 6.49 -22.34
N THR A 333 -30.94 6.03 -21.99
CA THR A 333 -32.18 6.77 -22.18
C THR A 333 -32.38 7.81 -21.07
N GLN A 334 -33.20 8.83 -21.33
CA GLN A 334 -33.48 9.84 -20.29
C GLN A 334 -34.17 9.24 -19.06
N ALA A 335 -35.07 8.27 -19.24
CA ALA A 335 -35.73 7.59 -18.13
C ALA A 335 -34.74 6.78 -17.25
N GLU A 336 -33.71 6.17 -17.85
CA GLU A 336 -32.65 5.50 -17.12
C GLU A 336 -31.81 6.49 -16.31
N VAL A 337 -31.48 7.65 -16.89
CA VAL A 337 -30.76 8.72 -16.19
C VAL A 337 -31.58 9.25 -15.02
N ASP A 338 -32.85 9.58 -15.24
CA ASP A 338 -33.75 10.10 -14.21
C ASP A 338 -33.92 9.10 -13.05
N SER A 339 -33.98 7.79 -13.37
CA SER A 339 -34.06 6.75 -12.34
C SER A 339 -32.84 6.73 -11.43
N TRP A 340 -31.63 6.86 -11.98
CA TRP A 340 -30.38 6.89 -11.21
C TRP A 340 -30.25 8.16 -10.39
N VAL A 341 -30.50 9.33 -11.00
CA VAL A 341 -30.47 10.62 -10.31
C VAL A 341 -31.41 10.63 -9.10
N ASN A 342 -32.64 10.11 -9.27
CA ASN A 342 -33.59 10.01 -8.15
C ASN A 342 -33.12 9.06 -7.05
N ALA A 343 -32.51 7.92 -7.40
CA ALA A 343 -31.97 6.99 -6.42
C ALA A 343 -30.89 7.63 -5.54
N PHE A 344 -29.95 8.36 -6.14
CA PHE A 344 -28.88 9.05 -5.42
C PHE A 344 -29.37 10.25 -4.60
N SER A 345 -30.46 10.89 -5.01
CA SER A 345 -31.05 12.03 -4.30
C SER A 345 -31.79 11.64 -3.00
N THR A 346 -32.01 10.34 -2.76
CA THR A 346 -32.80 9.81 -1.63
C THR A 346 -31.99 9.01 -0.61
N ALA A 347 -30.69 8.83 -0.84
CA ALA A 347 -29.75 8.11 0.02
C ALA A 347 -29.02 9.07 0.97
#